data_AF-A0A4P7IIR1-F1
#
_entry.id   AF-A0A4P7IIR1-F1
#
_cell.length_a   1.000
_cell.length_b   1.000
_cell.length_c   1.000
_cell.angle_alpha   90.00
_cell.angle_beta   90.00
_cell.angle_gamma   90.00
#
_symmetry.space_group_name_H-M   'P 1'
#
loop_
_entity.id
_entity.type
_entity.pdbx_description
1 polymer ?
#
loop_
_entity_poly.entity_id
_entity_poly.type
_entity_poly.pdbx_seq_one_letter_code
_entity_poly.pdbx_strand_id
1 'polypeptide(L)'
;MSVLTRVTSRPRLGSRRLAVTASVASLACALTVATLPAQSSTAVTSYAARDDRARPAIDPRPIDERPGSRRQTSDGVPGIVVGPPVAGDVDGRTGLRAVRGSARNDATYEIAPGITLREWDQVDGRQPVGQVRANLVTVNLDAPNISFEYLASKYVPARKPVSALGSMEGAIAAVNGDFFDISDTGAPLGVGVRRGKGLVQGPSEGWIPENMSMWFNGNEPGMGPVSVQWTIRQRQRWPLAGVNIPSIPNGELGLYTYEWGRTKGYSVTEGKRRAREVVIRKNRVVSNRFKLSEGRKIHRKDRVLIGTGRYAAKLKNLRVGKRITFRKRLEGANPDVAITGDRPILVNGVRTVVNDRLAHPRTAIGIDADGRKLLILVIDGRSTSSRGYTMVELATMMTALGAENALNLDGGGSSTMWGRTATGQLGLINEPSDGSERLVPNGLGVVYHGELPPVVPVVPPVVPPTTPPTPTPTPTPTPTPTATPTVPIP
;
A
#
# COMPACT_ATOMS: atom_id res chain seq x y z
N MET A 1 -81.70 -28.64 -0.50
CA MET A 1 -82.05 -28.43 -1.93
C MET A 1 -80.91 -27.61 -2.53
N SER A 2 -79.78 -28.21 -2.91
CA SER A 2 -79.55 -28.93 -4.18
C SER A 2 -79.92 -28.01 -5.36
N VAL A 3 -79.01 -27.56 -6.21
CA VAL A 3 -78.21 -28.39 -7.13
C VAL A 3 -76.89 -27.69 -7.51
N LEU A 4 -75.78 -28.44 -7.41
CA LEU A 4 -74.53 -28.24 -8.15
C LEU A 4 -74.72 -28.68 -9.60
N THR A 5 -74.12 -28.01 -10.59
CA THR A 5 -73.28 -28.75 -11.57
C THR A 5 -72.25 -27.86 -12.28
N ARG A 6 -71.05 -28.41 -12.28
CA ARG A 6 -69.78 -28.07 -12.94
C ARG A 6 -69.88 -28.61 -14.39
N VAL A 7 -69.21 -28.09 -15.43
CA VAL A 7 -67.96 -28.67 -15.98
C VAL A 7 -67.66 -28.12 -17.40
N THR A 8 -66.44 -27.56 -17.56
CA THR A 8 -65.47 -27.56 -18.69
C THR A 8 -65.79 -27.09 -20.12
N SER A 9 -64.94 -26.20 -20.66
CA SER A 9 -63.82 -26.57 -21.57
C SER A 9 -62.96 -25.34 -21.96
N ARG A 10 -61.64 -25.54 -22.07
CA ARG A 10 -60.64 -24.61 -22.66
C ARG A 10 -60.35 -25.04 -24.14
N PRO A 11 -59.34 -24.48 -24.85
CA PRO A 11 -59.26 -23.18 -25.50
C PRO A 11 -58.91 -23.31 -27.01
N ARG A 12 -59.07 -22.27 -27.85
CA ARG A 12 -58.25 -22.13 -29.08
C ARG A 12 -57.93 -20.66 -29.41
N LEU A 13 -56.64 -20.45 -29.68
CA LEU A 13 -56.01 -19.26 -30.22
C LEU A 13 -56.54 -18.90 -31.61
N GLY A 14 -56.44 -17.62 -31.99
CA GLY A 14 -56.01 -17.28 -33.36
C GLY A 14 -56.68 -16.08 -34.01
N SER A 15 -56.00 -14.93 -33.91
CA SER A 15 -55.89 -13.86 -34.91
C SER A 15 -57.15 -13.10 -35.37
N ARG A 16 -57.15 -11.78 -35.13
CA ARG A 16 -57.13 -10.77 -36.21
C ARG A 16 -56.77 -9.39 -35.64
N ARG A 17 -55.79 -8.77 -36.30
CA ARG A 17 -55.33 -7.38 -36.11
C ARG A 17 -56.42 -6.42 -36.58
N LEU A 18 -56.66 -5.35 -35.84
CA LEU A 18 -57.21 -4.11 -36.37
C LEU A 18 -56.38 -2.94 -35.84
N ALA A 19 -55.80 -2.21 -36.79
CA ALA A 19 -55.07 -0.98 -36.56
C ALA A 19 -56.05 0.13 -36.21
N VAL A 20 -55.71 0.94 -35.20
CA VAL A 20 -56.33 2.24 -34.95
C VAL A 20 -55.23 3.27 -35.10
N THR A 21 -55.37 4.10 -36.13
CA THR A 21 -54.60 5.30 -36.41
C THR A 21 -55.03 6.40 -35.43
N ALA A 22 -54.07 6.99 -34.72
CA ALA A 22 -54.27 8.19 -33.92
C ALA A 22 -53.42 9.33 -34.50
N SER A 23 -54.12 10.39 -34.89
CA SER A 23 -53.60 11.63 -35.47
C SER A 23 -52.74 12.40 -34.47
N VAL A 24 -51.57 12.86 -34.91
CA VAL A 24 -50.68 13.76 -34.18
C VAL A 24 -51.04 15.20 -34.55
N ALA A 25 -51.49 15.99 -33.57
CA ALA A 25 -51.60 17.43 -33.68
C ALA A 25 -50.28 18.06 -33.20
N SER A 26 -49.64 18.81 -34.10
CA SER A 26 -48.43 19.58 -33.84
C SER A 26 -48.77 20.84 -33.05
N LEU A 27 -48.13 21.03 -31.89
CA LEU A 27 -47.98 22.34 -31.27
C LEU A 27 -46.50 22.58 -31.01
N ALA A 28 -45.94 23.54 -31.76
CA ALA A 28 -44.59 24.01 -31.62
C ALA A 28 -44.43 24.78 -30.31
N CYS A 29 -43.44 24.40 -29.51
CA CYS A 29 -42.90 25.27 -28.47
C CYS A 29 -41.39 25.10 -28.46
N ALA A 30 -40.70 26.22 -28.66
CA ALA A 30 -39.27 26.34 -28.86
C ALA A 30 -38.47 25.82 -27.65
N LEU A 31 -37.64 24.81 -27.87
CA LEU A 31 -36.50 24.53 -26.98
C LEU A 31 -35.29 25.29 -27.50
N THR A 32 -34.86 26.30 -26.75
CA THR A 32 -33.50 26.82 -26.79
C THR A 32 -32.52 25.69 -26.50
N VAL A 33 -31.80 25.24 -27.53
CA VAL A 33 -30.63 24.37 -27.39
C VAL A 33 -29.49 25.22 -26.83
N ALA A 34 -29.31 25.17 -25.51
CA ALA A 34 -28.05 25.60 -24.91
C ALA A 34 -27.01 24.53 -25.25
N THR A 35 -26.12 24.85 -26.18
CA THR A 35 -24.90 24.08 -26.47
C THR A 35 -24.04 24.04 -25.22
N LEU A 36 -24.08 22.91 -24.49
CA LEU A 36 -23.12 22.60 -23.44
C LEU A 36 -21.78 22.24 -24.11
N PRO A 37 -20.66 22.91 -23.80
CA PRO A 37 -19.38 22.45 -24.27
C PRO A 37 -19.03 21.15 -23.55
N ALA A 38 -18.62 20.14 -24.33
CA ALA A 38 -18.02 18.92 -23.82
C ALA A 38 -16.75 19.30 -23.04
N GLN A 39 -16.81 19.28 -21.72
CA GLN A 39 -15.62 19.38 -20.88
C GLN A 39 -14.99 18.00 -20.75
N SER A 40 -13.97 17.75 -21.55
CA SER A 40 -12.93 16.78 -21.30
C SER A 40 -12.30 17.06 -19.93
N SER A 41 -12.45 16.17 -18.95
CA SER A 41 -11.78 16.30 -17.65
C SER A 41 -10.34 15.78 -17.75
N THR A 42 -9.46 16.57 -18.35
CA THR A 42 -8.01 16.50 -18.14
C THR A 42 -7.65 17.49 -17.04
N ALA A 43 -7.76 17.07 -15.78
CA ALA A 43 -7.22 17.84 -14.66
C ALA A 43 -5.75 17.46 -14.46
N VAL A 44 -4.87 18.00 -15.31
CA VAL A 44 -3.46 18.15 -14.97
C VAL A 44 -3.38 19.41 -14.11
N THR A 45 -3.22 19.25 -12.80
CA THR A 45 -3.01 20.38 -11.90
C THR A 45 -1.61 20.94 -12.12
N SER A 46 -1.51 22.02 -12.90
CA SER A 46 -0.30 22.82 -13.02
C SER A 46 0.01 23.50 -11.68
N TYR A 47 1.15 23.19 -11.07
CA TYR A 47 1.71 23.98 -9.98
C TYR A 47 2.17 25.35 -10.51
N ALA A 48 1.33 26.37 -10.39
CA ALA A 48 1.74 27.75 -10.61
C ALA A 48 2.50 28.27 -9.38
N ALA A 49 3.69 28.82 -9.63
CA ALA A 49 4.54 29.44 -8.62
C ALA A 49 3.80 30.56 -7.87
N ARG A 50 3.78 30.50 -6.55
CA ARG A 50 3.30 31.59 -5.69
C ARG A 50 4.46 32.50 -5.29
N ASP A 51 4.15 33.79 -5.33
CA ASP A 51 4.98 34.97 -5.09
C ASP A 51 5.75 34.92 -3.75
N ASP A 52 7.05 35.23 -3.80
CA ASP A 52 8.07 34.87 -2.81
C ASP A 52 8.45 36.09 -1.92
N ARG A 53 7.46 36.73 -1.26
CA ARG A 53 7.69 37.91 -0.41
C ARG A 53 6.93 37.86 0.93
N ALA A 54 7.15 36.81 1.70
CA ALA A 54 7.08 36.79 3.16
C ALA A 54 7.51 35.40 3.64
N ARG A 55 8.82 35.17 3.79
CA ARG A 55 9.33 33.91 4.37
C ARG A 55 9.27 34.03 5.90
N PRO A 56 8.41 33.28 6.61
CA PRO A 56 8.59 33.12 8.05
C PRO A 56 9.92 32.41 8.29
N ALA A 57 10.57 32.73 9.42
CA ALA A 57 11.84 32.13 9.81
C ALA A 57 11.79 30.59 9.66
N ILE A 58 12.76 30.03 8.95
CA ILE A 58 12.86 28.60 8.69
C ILE A 58 13.15 27.90 10.03
N ASP A 59 12.20 27.12 10.54
CA ASP A 59 12.44 26.21 11.67
C ASP A 59 13.53 25.20 11.25
N PRO A 60 14.70 25.18 11.92
CA PRO A 60 15.83 24.33 11.53
C PRO A 60 15.57 22.84 11.79
N ARG A 61 14.48 22.47 12.49
CA ARG A 61 14.11 21.08 12.71
C ARG A 61 13.60 20.42 11.42
N PRO A 62 14.00 19.17 11.11
CA PRO A 62 13.43 18.36 10.05
C PRO A 62 11.90 18.37 10.09
N ILE A 63 11.24 18.34 8.93
CA ILE A 63 9.77 18.27 8.85
C ILE A 63 9.22 17.12 9.71
N ASP A 64 9.96 16.01 9.81
CA ASP A 64 9.63 14.81 10.59
C ASP A 64 9.95 14.90 12.09
N GLU A 65 10.60 15.96 12.57
CA GLU A 65 10.86 16.24 14.00
C GLU A 65 10.07 17.45 14.53
N ARG A 66 9.33 18.14 13.66
CA ARG A 66 8.43 19.22 14.06
C ARG A 66 7.21 18.64 14.80
N PRO A 67 6.69 19.32 15.83
CA PRO A 67 5.42 18.94 16.42
C PRO A 67 4.33 18.82 15.34
N GLY A 68 3.71 17.64 15.21
CA GLY A 68 2.69 17.34 14.19
C GLY A 68 3.23 16.69 12.91
N SER A 69 4.51 16.35 12.86
CA SER A 69 5.08 15.57 11.76
C SER A 69 4.59 14.12 11.75
N ARG A 70 4.64 13.49 10.57
CA ARG A 70 4.12 12.14 10.38
C ARG A 70 5.15 11.09 10.80
N ARG A 71 4.73 10.18 11.70
CA ARG A 71 5.57 9.05 12.13
C ARG A 71 6.00 8.20 10.93
N GLN A 72 7.24 7.75 10.94
CA GLN A 72 7.81 6.90 9.88
C GLN A 72 7.73 5.39 10.17
N THR A 73 7.30 5.03 11.37
CA THR A 73 7.10 3.66 11.86
C THR A 73 5.94 3.65 12.86
N SER A 74 5.18 2.55 12.96
CA SER A 74 4.09 2.44 13.94
C SER A 74 4.58 2.61 15.39
N ASP A 75 5.80 2.14 15.68
CA ASP A 75 6.40 2.20 17.01
C ASP A 75 6.80 3.60 17.47
N GLY A 76 6.93 4.56 16.55
CA GLY A 76 7.38 5.93 16.84
C GLY A 76 8.76 6.04 17.47
N VAL A 77 9.58 4.99 17.43
CA VAL A 77 10.96 5.03 17.91
C VAL A 77 11.77 5.89 16.95
N PRO A 78 12.48 6.94 17.43
CA PRO A 78 13.28 7.81 16.58
C PRO A 78 14.28 7.04 15.69
N GLY A 79 14.49 7.53 14.47
CA GLY A 79 15.46 6.95 13.55
C GLY A 79 16.90 7.33 13.90
N ILE A 80 17.85 6.61 13.32
CA ILE A 80 19.26 7.00 13.38
C ILE A 80 19.45 8.20 12.45
N VAL A 81 20.03 9.27 12.97
CA VAL A 81 20.37 10.45 12.16
C VAL A 81 21.57 10.12 11.28
N VAL A 82 21.40 10.24 9.97
CA VAL A 82 22.48 10.08 9.00
C VAL A 82 22.94 11.41 8.42
N GLY A 83 24.26 11.53 8.24
CA GLY A 83 24.92 12.64 7.57
C GLY A 83 24.57 12.71 6.09
N PRO A 84 24.95 13.79 5.37
CA PRO A 84 24.64 13.94 3.96
C PRO A 84 25.24 12.81 3.10
N PRO A 85 24.70 12.56 1.90
CA PRO A 85 25.35 11.69 0.92
C PRO A 85 26.78 12.15 0.65
N VAL A 86 27.72 11.20 0.49
CA VAL A 86 29.12 11.53 0.19
C VAL A 86 29.24 11.99 -1.27
N ALA A 87 29.85 13.16 -1.50
CA ALA A 87 30.01 13.73 -2.82
C ALA A 87 31.15 13.03 -3.61
N GLY A 88 30.78 12.37 -4.71
CA GLY A 88 31.69 11.68 -5.64
C GLY A 88 30.98 10.79 -6.68
N ASP A 89 29.64 10.82 -6.67
CA ASP A 89 28.76 9.78 -7.21
C ASP A 89 27.56 10.48 -7.92
N VAL A 90 27.77 11.65 -8.52
CA VAL A 90 26.68 12.39 -9.19
C VAL A 90 27.18 12.87 -10.55
N ASP A 91 26.88 12.12 -11.62
CA ASP A 91 26.93 12.68 -12.99
C ASP A 91 25.54 13.17 -13.40
N GLY A 92 25.46 14.48 -13.60
CA GLY A 92 24.26 15.25 -13.90
C GLY A 92 23.69 15.06 -15.30
N ARG A 93 23.98 13.95 -15.98
CA ARG A 93 23.50 13.68 -17.35
C ARG A 93 22.76 12.35 -17.56
N THR A 94 22.81 11.40 -16.61
CA THR A 94 22.05 10.13 -16.68
C THR A 94 21.52 9.60 -15.35
N GLY A 95 21.86 10.21 -14.19
CA GLY A 95 21.27 9.89 -12.88
C GLY A 95 21.49 8.47 -12.33
N LEU A 96 22.22 7.61 -13.04
CA LEU A 96 22.35 6.18 -12.77
C LEU A 96 23.81 5.76 -12.70
N ARG A 97 24.51 6.20 -11.64
CA ARG A 97 25.69 5.52 -11.08
C ARG A 97 25.99 6.15 -9.72
N ALA A 98 25.25 5.75 -8.67
CA ALA A 98 25.57 6.04 -7.26
C ALA A 98 24.60 5.47 -6.23
N VAL A 99 24.38 4.16 -6.28
CA VAL A 99 24.19 3.37 -5.05
C VAL A 99 24.87 2.02 -5.29
N ARG A 100 26.11 2.05 -5.79
CA ARG A 100 27.02 0.93 -5.61
C ARG A 100 28.01 1.34 -4.54
N GLY A 101 27.50 1.54 -3.33
CA GLY A 101 28.30 1.16 -2.17
C GLY A 101 28.83 -0.24 -2.46
N SER A 102 30.11 -0.50 -2.17
CA SER A 102 30.71 -1.80 -2.47
C SER A 102 29.91 -2.89 -1.76
N ALA A 103 29.07 -3.61 -2.52
CA ALA A 103 28.25 -4.69 -1.99
C ALA A 103 29.19 -5.81 -1.55
N ARG A 104 28.97 -6.30 -0.34
CA ARG A 104 29.67 -7.44 0.27
C ARG A 104 28.65 -8.52 0.58
N ASN A 105 29.12 -9.76 0.66
CA ASN A 105 28.26 -10.91 0.95
C ASN A 105 27.01 -10.96 0.06
N ASP A 106 27.12 -10.49 -1.18
CA ASP A 106 26.02 -10.40 -2.14
C ASP A 106 25.80 -11.78 -2.76
N ALA A 107 24.73 -12.44 -2.33
CA ALA A 107 24.37 -13.78 -2.77
C ALA A 107 22.91 -13.79 -3.21
N THR A 108 22.64 -14.52 -4.29
CA THR A 108 21.28 -14.74 -4.79
C THR A 108 21.01 -16.24 -4.86
N TYR A 109 19.80 -16.64 -4.53
CA TYR A 109 19.34 -18.01 -4.48
C TYR A 109 17.99 -18.13 -5.17
N GLU A 110 17.81 -19.12 -6.03
CA GLU A 110 16.48 -19.50 -6.51
C GLU A 110 15.80 -20.36 -5.44
N ILE A 111 14.77 -19.80 -4.79
CA ILE A 111 14.07 -20.44 -3.67
C ILE A 111 12.79 -21.16 -4.12
N ALA A 112 12.27 -20.84 -5.30
CA ALA A 112 11.27 -21.60 -6.03
C ALA A 112 11.31 -21.15 -7.50
N PRO A 113 10.75 -21.92 -8.45
CA PRO A 113 10.69 -21.51 -9.85
C PRO A 113 10.11 -20.10 -10.01
N GLY A 114 10.92 -19.18 -10.54
CA GLY A 114 10.54 -17.78 -10.72
C GLY A 114 10.57 -16.91 -9.45
N ILE A 115 11.10 -17.42 -8.34
CA ILE A 115 11.23 -16.68 -7.07
C ILE A 115 12.67 -16.78 -6.58
N THR A 116 13.30 -15.62 -6.42
CA THR A 116 14.68 -15.52 -5.93
C THR A 116 14.74 -14.77 -4.61
N LEU A 117 15.65 -15.19 -3.74
CA LEU A 117 16.09 -14.47 -2.54
C LEU A 117 17.50 -13.93 -2.80
N ARG A 118 17.69 -12.62 -2.60
CA ARG A 118 19.01 -11.98 -2.63
C ARG A 118 19.29 -11.30 -1.31
N GLU A 119 20.46 -11.54 -0.76
CA GLU A 119 20.93 -10.97 0.50
C GLU A 119 22.26 -10.28 0.23
N TRP A 120 22.43 -9.06 0.74
CA TRP A 120 23.71 -8.35 0.62
C TRP A 120 23.91 -7.34 1.74
N ASP A 121 25.18 -7.03 1.98
CA ASP A 121 25.61 -5.96 2.87
C ASP A 121 26.15 -4.79 2.02
N GLN A 122 25.72 -3.57 2.33
CA GLN A 122 26.13 -2.35 1.64
C GLN A 122 26.80 -1.37 2.61
N VAL A 123 27.86 -0.71 2.16
CA VAL A 123 28.45 0.44 2.85
C VAL A 123 28.45 1.63 1.89
N ASP A 124 27.85 2.74 2.29
CA ASP A 124 27.67 3.92 1.45
C ASP A 124 28.43 5.17 1.93
N GLY A 125 29.28 5.01 2.95
CA GLY A 125 30.18 6.06 3.43
C GLY A 125 29.50 7.20 4.20
N ARG A 126 28.17 7.20 4.33
CA ARG A 126 27.44 8.21 5.12
C ARG A 126 27.73 8.04 6.61
N GLN A 127 27.73 9.14 7.36
CA GLN A 127 27.88 9.11 8.80
C GLN A 127 26.54 8.80 9.50
N PRO A 128 26.52 8.08 10.65
CA PRO A 128 27.60 7.24 11.12
C PRO A 128 27.89 6.16 10.07
N VAL A 129 29.16 5.92 9.76
CA VAL A 129 29.54 4.86 8.81
C VAL A 129 29.01 3.56 9.36
N GLY A 130 28.02 3.02 8.65
CA GLY A 130 27.30 1.83 9.06
C GLY A 130 27.04 0.98 7.85
N GLN A 131 27.21 -0.32 8.04
CA GLN A 131 26.71 -1.30 7.10
C GLN A 131 25.17 -1.20 7.04
N VAL A 132 24.61 -1.51 5.88
CA VAL A 132 23.19 -1.76 5.70
C VAL A 132 23.03 -3.17 5.18
N ARG A 133 22.24 -3.99 5.89
CA ARG A 133 21.86 -5.33 5.43
C ARG A 133 20.51 -5.28 4.74
N ALA A 134 20.47 -5.85 3.54
CA ALA A 134 19.30 -5.84 2.68
C ALA A 134 18.95 -7.25 2.22
N ASN A 135 17.64 -7.52 2.21
CA ASN A 135 17.04 -8.81 1.88
C ASN A 135 15.94 -8.57 0.85
N LEU A 136 16.08 -9.16 -0.33
CA LEU A 136 15.18 -8.95 -1.46
C LEU A 136 14.60 -10.28 -1.91
N VAL A 137 13.27 -10.37 -1.94
CA VAL A 137 12.57 -11.40 -2.71
C VAL A 137 12.13 -10.80 -4.03
N THR A 138 12.54 -11.39 -5.14
CA THR A 138 12.07 -11.04 -6.49
C THR A 138 11.20 -12.16 -7.03
N VAL A 139 10.00 -11.82 -7.48
CA VAL A 139 9.02 -12.76 -8.06
C VAL A 139 8.81 -12.41 -9.52
N ASN A 140 9.04 -13.37 -10.41
CA ASN A 140 8.59 -13.31 -11.80
C ASN A 140 7.10 -13.65 -11.87
N LEU A 141 6.29 -12.68 -12.26
CA LEU A 141 4.82 -12.78 -12.28
C LEU A 141 4.29 -13.57 -13.48
N ASP A 142 5.13 -13.78 -14.50
CA ASP A 142 4.87 -14.70 -15.61
C ASP A 142 5.09 -16.18 -15.20
N ALA A 143 5.73 -16.44 -14.05
CA ALA A 143 5.98 -17.80 -13.60
C ALA A 143 4.70 -18.47 -13.05
N PRO A 144 4.51 -19.78 -13.33
CA PRO A 144 3.31 -20.49 -12.93
C PRO A 144 3.31 -20.82 -11.43
N ASN A 145 2.15 -21.24 -10.91
CA ASN A 145 1.97 -21.76 -9.55
C ASN A 145 2.27 -20.76 -8.43
N ILE A 146 2.25 -19.46 -8.71
CA ILE A 146 2.45 -18.41 -7.71
C ILE A 146 1.11 -17.77 -7.37
N SER A 147 0.92 -17.39 -6.11
CA SER A 147 -0.19 -16.54 -5.69
C SER A 147 0.21 -15.64 -4.53
N PHE A 148 -0.54 -14.55 -4.35
CA PHE A 148 -0.34 -13.58 -3.29
C PHE A 148 -1.47 -13.65 -2.28
N GLU A 149 -1.12 -13.53 -1.00
CA GLU A 149 -2.05 -13.61 0.12
C GLU A 149 -1.92 -12.43 1.09
N TYR A 150 -3.07 -11.89 1.50
CA TYR A 150 -3.16 -10.96 2.63
C TYR A 150 -3.04 -11.76 3.92
N LEU A 151 -1.88 -11.68 4.54
CA LEU A 151 -1.58 -12.38 5.78
C LEU A 151 -2.24 -11.64 6.93
N ALA A 152 -3.09 -12.31 7.69
CA ALA A 152 -3.68 -11.73 8.90
C ALA A 152 -4.26 -12.82 9.79
N SER A 153 -4.38 -12.49 11.08
CA SER A 153 -5.17 -13.29 12.01
C SER A 153 -6.66 -13.32 11.63
N LYS A 154 -7.42 -14.18 12.32
CA LYS A 154 -8.88 -14.29 12.12
C LYS A 154 -9.64 -12.96 12.28
N TYR A 155 -9.18 -12.11 13.19
CA TYR A 155 -9.81 -10.81 13.47
C TYR A 155 -8.82 -9.68 13.23
N VAL A 156 -9.31 -8.57 12.68
CA VAL A 156 -8.54 -7.39 12.27
C VAL A 156 -7.58 -6.88 13.35
N PRO A 157 -7.99 -6.73 14.63
CA PRO A 157 -7.08 -6.17 15.64
C PRO A 157 -6.12 -7.20 16.27
N ALA A 158 -6.18 -8.47 15.86
CA ALA A 158 -5.33 -9.52 16.42
C ALA A 158 -3.97 -9.54 15.70
N ARG A 159 -2.89 -9.55 16.50
CA ARG A 159 -1.51 -9.48 16.02
C ARG A 159 -0.78 -10.80 16.23
N LYS A 160 0.14 -11.14 15.32
CA LYS A 160 1.01 -12.31 15.36
C LYS A 160 2.37 -11.98 14.73
N PRO A 161 3.43 -12.75 15.01
CA PRO A 161 4.67 -12.66 14.23
C PRO A 161 4.42 -12.93 12.75
N VAL A 162 5.24 -12.37 11.87
CA VAL A 162 5.14 -12.58 10.41
C VAL A 162 5.34 -14.06 10.08
N SER A 163 6.26 -14.74 10.77
CA SER A 163 6.47 -16.19 10.64
C SER A 163 5.19 -17.01 10.87
N ALA A 164 4.46 -16.69 11.93
CA ALA A 164 3.19 -17.34 12.24
C ALA A 164 2.11 -17.00 11.21
N LEU A 165 2.05 -15.75 10.73
CA LEU A 165 1.11 -15.33 9.71
C LEU A 165 1.38 -16.01 8.36
N GLY A 166 2.64 -16.05 7.91
CA GLY A 166 3.07 -16.72 6.69
C GLY A 166 2.84 -18.23 6.74
N SER A 167 3.19 -18.87 7.86
CA SER A 167 3.00 -20.32 8.05
C SER A 167 1.54 -20.74 7.96
N MET A 168 0.61 -19.94 8.50
CA MET A 168 -0.83 -20.22 8.45
C MET A 168 -1.41 -20.20 7.02
N GLU A 169 -0.79 -19.46 6.10
CA GLU A 169 -1.22 -19.35 4.71
C GLU A 169 -0.32 -20.14 3.75
N GLY A 170 0.67 -20.91 4.26
CA GLY A 170 1.59 -21.70 3.44
C GLY A 170 2.55 -20.86 2.59
N ALA A 171 2.87 -19.64 3.04
CA ALA A 171 3.76 -18.75 2.30
C ALA A 171 5.21 -19.27 2.32
N ILE A 172 5.89 -19.13 1.19
CA ILE A 172 7.34 -19.39 1.06
C ILE A 172 8.17 -18.11 1.14
N ALA A 173 7.52 -16.95 1.10
CA ALA A 173 8.07 -15.66 1.48
C ALA A 173 6.95 -14.80 2.07
N ALA A 174 7.21 -14.14 3.18
CA ALA A 174 6.25 -13.33 3.91
C ALA A 174 6.95 -12.10 4.48
N VAL A 175 6.29 -10.94 4.37
CA VAL A 175 6.73 -9.70 5.02
C VAL A 175 5.60 -9.08 5.82
N ASN A 176 5.96 -8.20 6.76
CA ASN A 176 5.00 -7.36 7.45
C ASN A 176 4.28 -6.41 6.47
N GLY A 177 3.21 -5.80 6.97
CA GLY A 177 2.29 -5.05 6.15
C GLY A 177 2.13 -3.59 6.55
N ASP A 178 0.90 -3.26 6.87
CA ASP A 178 0.42 -1.91 7.07
C ASP A 178 0.90 -1.29 8.39
N PHE A 179 0.83 0.03 8.47
CA PHE A 179 0.90 0.69 9.76
C PHE A 179 -0.32 0.33 10.59
N PHE A 180 -0.20 0.43 11.90
CA PHE A 180 -1.28 0.04 12.79
C PHE A 180 -1.28 0.83 14.10
N ASP A 181 -2.45 0.87 14.73
CA ASP A 181 -2.64 1.42 16.07
C ASP A 181 -2.03 0.48 17.11
N ILE A 182 -0.71 0.56 17.21
CA ILE A 182 0.11 -0.32 18.05
C ILE A 182 -0.15 -0.17 19.54
N SER A 183 -0.59 1.02 19.95
CA SER A 183 -0.76 1.45 21.35
C SER A 183 -2.10 1.09 21.96
N ASP A 184 -3.12 0.77 21.17
CA ASP A 184 -4.46 0.51 21.68
C ASP A 184 -5.15 -0.66 20.98
N THR A 185 -5.80 -0.43 19.84
CA THR A 185 -6.68 -1.44 19.24
C THR A 185 -5.90 -2.62 18.66
N GLY A 186 -4.70 -2.36 18.13
CA GLY A 186 -3.88 -3.29 17.35
C GLY A 186 -4.30 -3.39 15.89
N ALA A 187 -5.27 -2.60 15.43
CA ALA A 187 -5.78 -2.68 14.07
C ALA A 187 -4.90 -1.89 13.08
N PRO A 188 -4.75 -2.37 11.83
CA PRO A 188 -4.13 -1.64 10.72
C PRO A 188 -4.74 -0.24 10.51
N LEU A 189 -4.12 0.59 9.69
CA LEU A 189 -4.62 1.95 9.39
C LEU A 189 -5.23 2.07 7.99
N GLY A 190 -4.84 1.24 7.05
CA GLY A 190 -5.22 1.27 5.65
C GLY A 190 -6.23 0.20 5.22
N VAL A 191 -6.28 -0.06 3.92
CA VAL A 191 -7.16 -1.03 3.29
C VAL A 191 -6.57 -2.44 3.42
N GLY A 192 -7.42 -3.39 3.81
CA GLY A 192 -7.12 -4.81 3.74
C GLY A 192 -8.18 -5.55 2.93
N VAL A 193 -7.78 -6.16 1.82
CA VAL A 193 -8.61 -7.07 1.02
C VAL A 193 -7.96 -8.45 1.02
N ARG A 194 -8.74 -9.47 1.37
CA ARG A 194 -8.26 -10.86 1.43
C ARG A 194 -9.00 -11.74 0.43
N ARG A 195 -8.25 -12.60 -0.28
CA ARG A 195 -8.79 -13.56 -1.24
C ARG A 195 -9.94 -14.37 -0.62
N GLY A 196 -11.03 -14.52 -1.37
CA GLY A 196 -12.23 -15.24 -0.96
C GLY A 196 -13.07 -14.59 0.16
N LYS A 197 -12.55 -13.58 0.88
CA LYS A 197 -13.29 -12.82 1.91
C LYS A 197 -13.66 -11.40 1.43
N GLY A 198 -12.86 -10.84 0.53
CA GLY A 198 -12.91 -9.44 0.10
C GLY A 198 -12.41 -8.50 1.20
N LEU A 199 -12.90 -7.25 1.15
CA LEU A 199 -12.58 -6.22 2.15
C LEU A 199 -12.82 -6.69 3.59
N VAL A 200 -11.74 -6.75 4.37
CA VAL A 200 -11.76 -7.02 5.82
C VAL A 200 -11.64 -5.74 6.64
N GLN A 201 -11.02 -4.70 6.07
CA GLN A 201 -10.81 -3.42 6.73
C GLN A 201 -10.73 -2.29 5.70
N GLY A 202 -11.32 -1.14 6.04
CA GLY A 202 -11.18 0.11 5.29
C GLY A 202 -10.13 1.04 5.89
N PRO A 203 -9.78 2.11 5.15
CA PRO A 203 -8.76 3.04 5.58
C PRO A 203 -9.29 3.95 6.67
N SER A 204 -8.40 4.32 7.59
CA SER A 204 -8.62 5.37 8.58
C SER A 204 -8.54 6.72 7.88
N GLU A 205 -9.49 7.59 8.18
CA GLU A 205 -9.54 8.93 7.60
C GLU A 205 -8.25 9.70 7.89
N GLY A 206 -7.68 10.30 6.85
CA GLY A 206 -6.43 11.05 6.98
C GLY A 206 -5.20 10.18 7.23
N TRP A 207 -5.31 8.84 7.20
CA TRP A 207 -4.12 7.98 7.23
C TRP A 207 -3.26 8.30 6.04
N ILE A 208 -3.57 7.93 4.80
CA ILE A 208 -2.69 8.29 3.67
C ILE A 208 -3.48 9.00 2.58
N PRO A 209 -2.90 10.00 1.90
CA PRO A 209 -3.51 10.56 0.70
C PRO A 209 -3.85 9.42 -0.28
N GLU A 210 -5.11 9.39 -0.72
CA GLU A 210 -5.66 8.50 -1.74
C GLU A 210 -5.71 6.99 -1.42
N ASN A 211 -5.25 6.53 -0.25
CA ASN A 211 -5.25 5.10 0.11
C ASN A 211 -4.47 4.24 -0.91
N MET A 212 -3.32 4.76 -1.35
CA MET A 212 -2.38 4.05 -2.21
C MET A 212 -2.08 2.66 -1.65
N SER A 213 -2.39 1.64 -2.43
CA SER A 213 -2.27 0.24 -2.03
C SER A 213 -1.59 -0.56 -3.12
N MET A 214 -0.80 -1.55 -2.73
CA MET A 214 -0.44 -2.65 -3.62
C MET A 214 -1.58 -3.65 -3.64
N TRP A 215 -1.94 -4.12 -4.81
CA TRP A 215 -3.03 -5.06 -4.99
C TRP A 215 -2.72 -6.09 -6.08
N PHE A 216 -3.45 -7.21 -6.04
CA PHE A 216 -3.28 -8.34 -6.95
C PHE A 216 -4.63 -8.89 -7.40
N ASN A 217 -4.75 -9.19 -8.70
CA ASN A 217 -5.82 -9.97 -9.33
C ASN A 217 -5.22 -11.21 -9.98
N GLY A 218 -5.34 -12.37 -9.34
CA GLY A 218 -4.45 -13.49 -9.65
C GLY A 218 -2.98 -13.06 -9.50
N ASN A 219 -2.23 -13.07 -10.61
CA ASN A 219 -0.83 -12.65 -10.68
C ASN A 219 -0.64 -11.22 -11.23
N GLU A 220 -1.70 -10.57 -11.71
CA GLU A 220 -1.62 -9.20 -12.20
C GLU A 220 -1.47 -8.26 -11.01
N PRO A 221 -0.33 -7.57 -10.87
CA PRO A 221 -0.14 -6.65 -9.78
C PRO A 221 -0.64 -5.27 -10.18
N GLY A 222 -0.87 -4.43 -9.20
CA GLY A 222 -1.00 -3.01 -9.44
C GLY A 222 -0.80 -2.20 -8.17
N MET A 223 -0.41 -0.96 -8.36
CA MET A 223 -0.27 0.00 -7.27
C MET A 223 -1.12 1.21 -7.59
N GLY A 224 -2.02 1.57 -6.68
CA GLY A 224 -2.91 2.69 -6.89
C GLY A 224 -3.89 2.90 -5.75
N PRO A 225 -4.70 3.96 -5.82
CA PRO A 225 -5.66 4.27 -4.79
C PRO A 225 -6.77 3.21 -4.75
N VAL A 226 -7.02 2.64 -3.56
CA VAL A 226 -8.16 1.75 -3.32
C VAL A 226 -9.14 2.46 -2.40
N SER A 227 -10.20 3.00 -2.98
CA SER A 227 -11.22 3.72 -2.22
C SER A 227 -12.33 2.79 -1.76
N VAL A 228 -12.68 2.90 -0.48
CA VAL A 228 -13.68 2.04 0.16
C VAL A 228 -14.93 2.85 0.48
N GLN A 229 -16.01 2.61 -0.28
CA GLN A 229 -17.30 3.24 -0.01
C GLN A 229 -18.27 2.26 0.66
N TRP A 230 -18.71 2.61 1.86
CA TRP A 230 -19.85 1.96 2.50
C TRP A 230 -20.99 2.96 2.65
N THR A 231 -22.16 2.58 2.12
CA THR A 231 -23.37 3.41 2.19
C THR A 231 -24.44 2.69 3.01
N ILE A 232 -25.08 3.40 3.93
CA ILE A 232 -26.31 2.95 4.55
C ILE A 232 -27.46 3.20 3.56
N ARG A 233 -28.07 2.14 3.00
CA ARG A 233 -29.06 2.29 1.92
C ARG A 233 -30.26 3.16 2.31
N GLN A 234 -30.68 3.08 3.57
CA GLN A 234 -31.80 3.86 4.12
C GLN A 234 -31.39 5.26 4.60
N ARG A 235 -30.10 5.59 4.57
CA ARG A 235 -29.51 6.85 5.07
C ARG A 235 -28.31 7.25 4.21
N GLN A 236 -28.53 7.44 2.91
CA GLN A 236 -27.44 7.64 1.95
C GLN A 236 -26.59 8.90 2.24
N ARG A 237 -27.16 9.90 2.92
CA ARG A 237 -26.48 11.13 3.35
C ARG A 237 -25.67 10.98 4.66
N TRP A 238 -25.50 9.75 5.16
CA TRP A 238 -24.70 9.47 6.35
C TRP A 238 -23.43 8.74 5.88
N PRO A 239 -22.37 9.47 5.50
CA PRO A 239 -21.07 8.88 5.18
C PRO A 239 -20.56 8.04 6.35
N LEU A 240 -19.84 6.97 6.00
CA LEU A 240 -19.08 6.18 6.94
C LEU A 240 -17.62 6.58 6.80
N ALA A 241 -16.99 6.96 7.90
CA ALA A 241 -15.55 7.27 7.95
C ALA A 241 -14.70 6.03 7.65
N GLY A 242 -15.22 4.84 7.95
CA GLY A 242 -14.58 3.59 7.58
C GLY A 242 -15.27 2.36 8.13
N VAL A 243 -14.72 1.21 7.79
CA VAL A 243 -15.15 -0.10 8.30
C VAL A 243 -13.98 -0.78 9.00
N ASN A 244 -14.22 -1.29 10.22
CA ASN A 244 -13.20 -1.93 11.04
C ASN A 244 -11.93 -1.08 11.20
N ILE A 245 -12.13 0.22 11.44
CA ILE A 245 -11.05 1.18 11.67
C ILE A 245 -10.71 1.29 13.16
N PRO A 246 -9.43 1.54 13.50
CA PRO A 246 -8.95 1.68 14.88
C PRO A 246 -9.58 2.85 15.62
N SER A 247 -9.84 3.96 14.94
CA SER A 247 -10.43 5.16 15.56
C SER A 247 -11.46 5.81 14.64
N ILE A 248 -12.59 6.22 15.23
CA ILE A 248 -13.61 7.03 14.57
C ILE A 248 -13.36 8.50 14.93
N PRO A 249 -13.11 9.37 13.94
CA PRO A 249 -12.94 10.79 14.18
C PRO A 249 -14.13 11.43 14.89
N ASN A 250 -13.91 12.58 15.53
CA ASN A 250 -14.99 13.27 16.22
C ASN A 250 -16.05 13.78 15.24
N GLY A 251 -17.32 13.45 15.52
CA GLY A 251 -18.42 13.81 14.65
C GLY A 251 -18.57 12.93 13.43
N GLU A 252 -17.97 11.74 13.41
CA GLU A 252 -18.03 10.76 12.33
C GLU A 252 -18.75 9.45 12.72
N LEU A 253 -18.88 8.55 11.74
CA LEU A 253 -19.63 7.31 11.84
C LEU A 253 -18.78 6.13 11.35
N GLY A 254 -18.50 5.15 12.21
CA GLY A 254 -17.77 3.94 11.87
C GLY A 254 -18.65 2.69 11.88
N LEU A 255 -18.31 1.72 11.02
CA LEU A 255 -18.98 0.43 10.93
C LEU A 255 -18.04 -0.68 11.39
N TYR A 256 -18.51 -1.55 12.27
CA TYR A 256 -17.79 -2.76 12.69
C TYR A 256 -18.55 -4.00 12.27
N THR A 257 -17.81 -4.97 11.75
CA THR A 257 -18.31 -6.24 11.21
C THR A 257 -17.75 -7.42 12.01
N TYR A 258 -18.00 -8.64 11.52
CA TYR A 258 -17.51 -9.86 12.14
C TYR A 258 -15.99 -9.94 12.19
N GLU A 259 -15.34 -9.38 11.17
CA GLU A 259 -13.89 -9.33 11.02
C GLU A 259 -13.22 -8.53 12.15
N TRP A 260 -13.94 -7.61 12.82
CA TRP A 260 -13.47 -6.94 14.03
C TRP A 260 -13.43 -7.85 15.26
N GLY A 261 -14.25 -8.91 15.29
CA GLY A 261 -14.30 -9.91 16.35
C GLY A 261 -15.11 -9.49 17.59
N ARG A 262 -14.58 -8.57 18.39
CA ARG A 262 -15.21 -8.10 19.64
C ARG A 262 -15.20 -6.59 19.74
N THR A 263 -16.25 -6.00 20.29
CA THR A 263 -16.33 -4.56 20.51
C THR A 263 -15.23 -4.09 21.46
N LYS A 264 -14.69 -2.89 21.20
CA LYS A 264 -13.54 -2.31 21.90
C LYS A 264 -13.92 -1.12 22.81
N GLY A 265 -15.21 -0.96 23.11
CA GLY A 265 -15.67 0.14 23.96
C GLY A 265 -15.27 1.50 23.40
N TYR A 266 -14.65 2.33 24.24
CA TYR A 266 -14.24 3.69 23.86
C TYR A 266 -12.85 3.77 23.20
N SER A 267 -12.07 2.69 23.11
CA SER A 267 -10.80 2.66 22.36
C SER A 267 -11.01 3.16 20.93
N VAL A 268 -12.07 2.68 20.26
CA VAL A 268 -12.42 3.08 18.88
C VAL A 268 -12.93 4.52 18.72
N THR A 269 -12.94 5.28 19.80
CA THR A 269 -13.29 6.69 19.81
C THR A 269 -12.22 7.55 20.49
N GLU A 270 -11.05 6.96 20.79
CA GLU A 270 -9.97 7.55 21.60
C GLU A 270 -10.52 8.11 22.93
N GLY A 271 -11.34 7.32 23.63
CA GLY A 271 -11.93 7.71 24.91
C GLY A 271 -13.12 8.68 24.84
N LYS A 272 -13.48 9.21 23.66
CA LYS A 272 -14.57 10.21 23.53
C LYS A 272 -15.92 9.61 23.92
N ARG A 273 -16.47 10.09 25.04
CA ARG A 273 -17.73 9.55 25.62
C ARG A 273 -19.01 10.02 24.93
N ARG A 274 -18.96 11.09 24.12
CA ARG A 274 -20.10 11.55 23.31
C ARG A 274 -20.24 10.66 22.08
N ALA A 275 -20.61 9.39 22.33
CA ALA A 275 -20.75 8.35 21.33
C ALA A 275 -22.07 7.59 21.50
N ARG A 276 -22.45 6.84 20.46
CA ARG A 276 -23.63 5.98 20.49
C ARG A 276 -23.39 4.72 19.66
N GLU A 277 -23.73 3.58 20.23
CA GLU A 277 -23.64 2.26 19.61
C GLU A 277 -25.01 1.80 19.13
N VAL A 278 -25.11 1.38 17.87
CA VAL A 278 -26.27 0.70 17.31
C VAL A 278 -25.86 -0.69 16.86
N VAL A 279 -26.49 -1.72 17.43
CA VAL A 279 -26.30 -3.10 17.00
C VAL A 279 -27.40 -3.48 16.02
N ILE A 280 -26.98 -3.97 14.86
CA ILE A 280 -27.85 -4.43 13.78
C ILE A 280 -27.64 -5.91 13.60
N ARG A 281 -28.71 -6.70 13.64
CA ARG A 281 -28.70 -8.16 13.47
C ARG A 281 -29.73 -8.54 12.43
N LYS A 282 -29.33 -9.36 11.45
CA LYS A 282 -30.21 -9.76 10.33
C LYS A 282 -30.90 -8.54 9.69
N ASN A 283 -30.13 -7.47 9.45
CA ASN A 283 -30.58 -6.21 8.86
C ASN A 283 -31.61 -5.41 9.68
N ARG A 284 -31.80 -5.68 10.97
CA ARG A 284 -32.67 -4.90 11.86
C ARG A 284 -31.90 -4.39 13.06
N VAL A 285 -32.19 -3.17 13.48
CA VAL A 285 -31.66 -2.60 14.72
C VAL A 285 -32.21 -3.40 15.89
N VAL A 286 -31.33 -3.99 16.69
CA VAL A 286 -31.69 -4.76 17.90
C VAL A 286 -31.27 -4.05 19.18
N SER A 287 -30.38 -3.07 19.09
CA SER A 287 -30.02 -2.24 20.24
C SER A 287 -29.52 -0.87 19.78
N ASN A 288 -29.75 0.14 20.61
CA ASN A 288 -29.27 1.51 20.39
C ASN A 288 -28.99 2.18 21.74
N ARG A 289 -27.71 2.36 22.11
CA ARG A 289 -27.31 2.77 23.47
C ARG A 289 -26.25 3.86 23.45
N PHE A 290 -26.24 4.72 24.47
CA PHE A 290 -25.18 5.73 24.66
C PHE A 290 -23.85 5.12 25.15
N LYS A 291 -23.89 4.03 25.91
CA LYS A 291 -22.68 3.33 26.37
C LYS A 291 -22.20 2.35 25.32
N LEU A 292 -20.96 2.52 24.85
CA LEU A 292 -20.29 1.58 23.94
C LEU A 292 -20.01 0.26 24.68
N SER A 293 -20.31 -0.86 24.05
CA SER A 293 -20.03 -2.17 24.64
C SER A 293 -18.56 -2.55 24.47
N GLU A 294 -18.02 -3.26 25.44
CA GLU A 294 -16.65 -3.77 25.42
C GLU A 294 -16.66 -5.29 25.56
N GLY A 295 -15.78 -5.96 24.82
CA GLY A 295 -15.65 -7.42 24.84
C GLY A 295 -16.82 -8.18 24.19
N ARG A 296 -17.85 -7.51 23.69
CA ARG A 296 -19.02 -8.18 23.11
C ARG A 296 -18.70 -8.73 21.73
N LYS A 297 -18.98 -10.03 21.53
CA LYS A 297 -18.78 -10.70 20.24
C LYS A 297 -19.67 -10.09 19.15
N ILE A 298 -19.08 -9.80 18.00
CA ILE A 298 -19.80 -9.45 16.77
C ILE A 298 -19.92 -10.74 15.96
N HIS A 299 -21.15 -11.20 15.68
CA HIS A 299 -21.37 -12.41 14.90
C HIS A 299 -21.36 -12.12 13.38
N ARG A 300 -21.21 -13.16 12.53
CA ARG A 300 -21.12 -13.03 11.06
C ARG A 300 -22.19 -12.13 10.42
N LYS A 301 -23.43 -12.20 10.91
CA LYS A 301 -24.59 -11.45 10.42
C LYS A 301 -24.90 -10.19 11.24
N ASP A 302 -24.07 -9.87 12.24
CA ASP A 302 -24.19 -8.67 13.05
C ASP A 302 -23.35 -7.55 12.43
N ARG A 303 -23.79 -6.32 12.66
CA ARG A 303 -23.06 -5.09 12.38
C ARG A 303 -23.20 -4.18 13.59
N VAL A 304 -22.14 -3.47 13.92
CA VAL A 304 -22.15 -2.46 14.99
C VAL A 304 -21.81 -1.13 14.37
N LEU A 305 -22.73 -0.18 14.47
CA LEU A 305 -22.55 1.18 13.99
C LEU A 305 -22.24 2.06 15.19
N ILE A 306 -21.12 2.77 15.16
CA ILE A 306 -20.71 3.68 16.24
C ILE A 306 -20.61 5.07 15.64
N GLY A 307 -21.35 6.01 16.21
CA GLY A 307 -21.29 7.42 15.84
C GLY A 307 -20.78 8.26 17.00
N THR A 308 -19.90 9.22 16.71
CA THR A 308 -19.39 10.20 17.68
C THR A 308 -20.05 11.56 17.43
N GLY A 309 -20.03 12.46 18.43
CA GLY A 309 -20.44 13.86 18.28
C GLY A 309 -21.81 14.06 17.62
N ARG A 310 -21.83 14.66 16.41
CA ARG A 310 -23.05 14.88 15.62
C ARG A 310 -23.75 13.58 15.19
N TYR A 311 -23.00 12.52 14.88
CA TYR A 311 -23.61 11.23 14.52
C TYR A 311 -24.11 10.47 15.73
N ALA A 312 -23.53 10.66 16.92
CA ALA A 312 -24.14 10.15 18.15
C ALA A 312 -25.56 10.72 18.34
N ALA A 313 -25.76 12.02 18.06
CA ALA A 313 -27.07 12.66 18.09
C ALA A 313 -28.01 12.14 16.99
N LYS A 314 -27.52 11.97 15.75
CA LYS A 314 -28.32 11.40 14.65
C LYS A 314 -28.77 9.95 14.94
N LEU A 315 -27.89 9.13 15.50
CA LEU A 315 -28.18 7.74 15.85
C LEU A 315 -29.22 7.62 16.97
N LYS A 316 -29.36 8.62 17.85
CA LYS A 316 -30.38 8.63 18.92
C LYS A 316 -31.78 8.35 18.37
N ASN A 317 -32.08 8.84 17.18
CA ASN A 317 -33.40 8.75 16.56
C ASN A 317 -33.63 7.43 15.81
N LEU A 318 -32.64 6.54 15.76
CA LEU A 318 -32.75 5.25 15.08
C LEU A 318 -33.40 4.20 16.00
N ARG A 319 -34.72 4.02 15.84
CA ARG A 319 -35.50 3.09 16.68
C ARG A 319 -35.15 1.62 16.44
N VAL A 320 -35.27 0.80 17.50
CA VAL A 320 -35.22 -0.66 17.43
C VAL A 320 -36.27 -1.19 16.44
N GLY A 321 -35.94 -2.27 15.73
CA GLY A 321 -36.76 -2.90 14.70
C GLY A 321 -36.61 -2.30 13.30
N LYS A 322 -36.03 -1.10 13.16
CA LYS A 322 -35.81 -0.47 11.86
C LYS A 322 -34.86 -1.28 10.99
N ARG A 323 -35.20 -1.42 9.70
CA ARG A 323 -34.37 -2.10 8.72
C ARG A 323 -33.19 -1.20 8.33
N ILE A 324 -31.98 -1.71 8.47
CA ILE A 324 -30.74 -1.08 8.03
C ILE A 324 -29.95 -2.11 7.22
N THR A 325 -29.56 -1.71 6.01
CA THR A 325 -28.74 -2.51 5.10
C THR A 325 -27.63 -1.65 4.52
N PHE A 326 -26.50 -2.27 4.23
CA PHE A 326 -25.32 -1.60 3.72
C PHE A 326 -25.07 -1.98 2.26
N ARG A 327 -24.45 -1.07 1.51
CA ARG A 327 -23.84 -1.36 0.21
C ARG A 327 -22.34 -1.06 0.33
N LYS A 328 -21.52 -2.02 -0.08
CA LYS A 328 -20.07 -1.88 -0.23
C LYS A 328 -19.75 -1.62 -1.70
N ARG A 329 -18.85 -0.69 -1.99
CA ARG A 329 -18.22 -0.48 -3.29
C ARG A 329 -16.73 -0.24 -3.08
N LEU A 330 -15.89 -0.91 -3.85
CA LEU A 330 -14.49 -0.56 -4.02
C LEU A 330 -14.38 0.28 -5.30
N GLU A 331 -13.53 1.28 -5.28
CA GLU A 331 -13.23 2.14 -6.42
C GLU A 331 -11.72 2.25 -6.62
N GLY A 332 -11.30 2.60 -7.84
CA GLY A 332 -9.90 2.54 -8.25
C GLY A 332 -9.49 1.14 -8.70
N ALA A 333 -9.71 0.14 -7.84
CA ALA A 333 -9.51 -1.28 -8.17
C ALA A 333 -10.54 -2.19 -7.49
N ASN A 334 -10.76 -3.39 -8.02
CA ASN A 334 -11.52 -4.46 -7.37
C ASN A 334 -10.64 -5.71 -7.20
N PRO A 335 -9.67 -5.67 -6.28
CA PRO A 335 -8.65 -6.70 -6.20
C PRO A 335 -9.08 -7.94 -5.42
N ASP A 336 -8.43 -9.08 -5.69
CA ASP A 336 -8.52 -10.27 -4.82
C ASP A 336 -7.82 -10.04 -3.48
N VAL A 337 -6.67 -9.36 -3.55
CA VAL A 337 -5.78 -9.07 -2.43
C VAL A 337 -5.30 -7.62 -2.51
N ALA A 338 -5.33 -6.90 -1.39
CA ALA A 338 -4.78 -5.54 -1.33
C ALA A 338 -4.25 -5.21 0.07
N ILE A 339 -3.16 -4.44 0.09
CA ILE A 339 -2.52 -3.92 1.29
C ILE A 339 -2.00 -2.50 1.06
N THR A 340 -2.22 -1.61 2.03
CA THR A 340 -1.95 -0.18 1.90
C THR A 340 -0.54 0.26 2.31
N GLY A 341 -0.04 -0.04 3.51
CA GLY A 341 1.26 0.49 3.95
C GLY A 341 1.18 1.98 4.38
N ASP A 342 2.24 2.75 4.12
CA ASP A 342 2.28 4.20 4.41
C ASP A 342 2.25 5.06 3.16
N ARG A 343 3.29 5.07 2.34
CA ARG A 343 3.33 6.01 1.22
C ARG A 343 4.01 5.45 0.00
N PRO A 344 3.56 5.80 -1.21
CA PRO A 344 4.36 5.52 -2.39
C PRO A 344 5.71 6.22 -2.23
N ILE A 345 6.77 5.50 -2.59
CA ILE A 345 8.15 6.00 -2.65
C ILE A 345 8.60 6.23 -4.10
N LEU A 346 7.97 5.52 -5.05
CA LEU A 346 8.09 5.71 -6.50
C LEU A 346 6.71 5.64 -7.12
N VAL A 347 6.40 6.55 -8.05
CA VAL A 347 5.21 6.51 -8.91
C VAL A 347 5.64 6.81 -10.33
N ASN A 348 5.40 5.88 -11.26
CA ASN A 348 5.81 6.02 -12.67
C ASN A 348 7.30 6.40 -12.81
N GLY A 349 8.16 5.76 -12.03
CA GLY A 349 9.62 5.99 -12.02
C GLY A 349 10.05 7.27 -11.30
N VAL A 350 9.11 8.06 -10.79
CA VAL A 350 9.39 9.33 -10.09
C VAL A 350 9.40 9.13 -8.58
N ARG A 351 10.50 9.54 -7.93
CA ARG A 351 10.61 9.58 -6.46
C ARG A 351 9.67 10.61 -5.85
N THR A 352 8.85 10.17 -4.90
CA THR A 352 7.84 11.01 -4.22
C THR A 352 8.25 11.44 -2.81
N VAL A 353 9.39 10.96 -2.32
CA VAL A 353 9.86 11.14 -0.94
C VAL A 353 11.10 12.03 -0.86
N VAL A 354 11.23 12.72 0.26
CA VAL A 354 12.28 13.72 0.52
C VAL A 354 13.05 13.50 1.82
N ASN A 355 12.60 12.59 2.71
CA ASN A 355 13.35 12.34 3.94
C ASN A 355 14.64 11.57 3.62
N ASP A 356 15.75 12.27 3.82
CA ASP A 356 17.09 11.75 3.62
C ASP A 356 17.97 11.86 4.89
N ARG A 357 17.35 11.84 6.08
CA ARG A 357 18.08 12.05 7.35
C ARG A 357 17.82 11.01 8.41
N LEU A 358 16.63 10.39 8.42
CA LEU A 358 16.26 9.43 9.46
C LEU A 358 16.27 8.02 8.88
N ALA A 359 17.28 7.24 9.28
CA ALA A 359 17.42 5.84 8.93
C ALA A 359 16.62 4.95 9.89
N HIS A 360 15.89 4.01 9.32
CA HIS A 360 15.11 2.99 10.04
C HIS A 360 15.24 1.64 9.32
N PRO A 361 14.93 0.52 10.00
CA PRO A 361 14.51 -0.69 9.33
C PRO A 361 13.32 -0.38 8.42
N ARG A 362 13.31 -0.90 7.20
CA ARG A 362 12.28 -0.62 6.19
C ARG A 362 11.76 -1.90 5.57
N THR A 363 10.50 -1.87 5.18
CA THR A 363 9.89 -2.86 4.30
C THR A 363 9.27 -2.12 3.12
N ALA A 364 9.54 -2.57 1.90
CA ALA A 364 8.97 -1.99 0.69
C ALA A 364 8.54 -3.08 -0.29
N ILE A 365 7.53 -2.74 -1.08
CA ILE A 365 7.06 -3.57 -2.19
C ILE A 365 6.99 -2.72 -3.44
N GLY A 366 7.42 -3.25 -4.57
CA GLY A 366 7.40 -2.54 -5.83
C GLY A 366 7.23 -3.46 -7.03
N ILE A 367 6.81 -2.87 -8.13
CA ILE A 367 6.63 -3.54 -9.42
C ILE A 367 7.43 -2.82 -10.49
N ASP A 368 7.93 -3.59 -11.45
CA ASP A 368 8.58 -3.04 -12.63
C ASP A 368 7.58 -2.41 -13.60
N ALA A 369 8.12 -1.75 -14.63
CA ALA A 369 7.36 -1.01 -15.64
C ALA A 369 6.31 -1.87 -16.35
N ASP A 370 6.69 -3.10 -16.67
CA ASP A 370 5.86 -4.02 -17.44
C ASP A 370 4.89 -4.83 -16.57
N GLY A 371 4.92 -4.65 -15.23
CA GLY A 371 4.09 -5.40 -14.28
C GLY A 371 4.39 -6.90 -14.26
N ARG A 372 5.63 -7.29 -14.58
CA ARG A 372 6.10 -8.68 -14.68
C ARG A 372 7.00 -9.10 -13.52
N LYS A 373 7.51 -8.14 -12.75
CA LYS A 373 8.31 -8.42 -11.55
C LYS A 373 7.72 -7.75 -10.34
N LEU A 374 7.60 -8.51 -9.26
CA LEU A 374 7.37 -7.98 -7.92
C LEU A 374 8.69 -8.03 -7.13
N LEU A 375 9.02 -6.92 -6.50
CA LEU A 375 10.19 -6.71 -5.66
C LEU A 375 9.71 -6.50 -4.22
N ILE A 376 10.17 -7.34 -3.30
CA ILE A 376 9.85 -7.25 -1.87
C ILE A 376 11.17 -7.06 -1.12
N LEU A 377 11.41 -5.86 -0.61
CA LEU A 377 12.67 -5.47 0.01
C LEU A 377 12.48 -5.26 1.52
N VAL A 378 13.31 -5.91 2.32
CA VAL A 378 13.46 -5.63 3.75
C VAL A 378 14.88 -5.17 4.04
N ILE A 379 14.99 -4.04 4.72
CA ILE A 379 16.23 -3.45 5.18
C ILE A 379 16.26 -3.57 6.70
N ASP A 380 17.30 -4.23 7.23
CA ASP A 380 17.52 -4.30 8.66
C ASP A 380 17.97 -2.93 9.19
N GLY A 381 17.84 -2.68 10.49
CA GLY A 381 18.23 -1.38 11.05
C GLY A 381 18.23 -1.37 12.57
N ARG A 382 18.66 -0.25 13.15
CA ARG A 382 18.77 -0.06 14.61
C ARG A 382 19.63 -1.14 15.29
N SER A 383 20.57 -1.73 14.57
CA SER A 383 21.52 -2.70 15.09
C SER A 383 22.94 -2.27 14.76
N THR A 384 23.93 -2.93 15.39
CA THR A 384 25.34 -2.75 15.02
C THR A 384 25.66 -3.34 13.65
N SER A 385 24.86 -4.32 13.19
CA SER A 385 24.96 -4.97 11.89
C SER A 385 24.30 -4.18 10.75
N SER A 386 23.33 -3.32 11.06
CA SER A 386 22.64 -2.49 10.07
C SER A 386 22.13 -1.17 10.65
N ARG A 387 22.47 -0.05 10.01
CA ARG A 387 21.92 1.28 10.39
C ARG A 387 20.50 1.51 9.87
N GLY A 388 20.09 0.79 8.83
CA GLY A 388 18.82 1.01 8.13
C GLY A 388 18.87 2.09 7.04
N TYR A 389 17.74 2.34 6.40
CA TYR A 389 17.61 3.30 5.30
C TYR A 389 16.74 4.51 5.62
N THR A 390 17.16 5.65 5.08
CA THR A 390 16.28 6.80 4.88
C THR A 390 15.23 6.48 3.81
N MET A 391 14.19 7.29 3.71
CA MET A 391 13.16 7.07 2.70
C MET A 391 13.70 7.31 1.27
N VAL A 392 14.63 8.26 1.12
CA VAL A 392 15.33 8.52 -0.15
C VAL A 392 16.27 7.38 -0.53
N GLU A 393 17.02 6.82 0.42
CA GLU A 393 17.86 5.64 0.17
C GLU A 393 17.00 4.44 -0.27
N LEU A 394 15.88 4.20 0.40
CA LEU A 394 14.93 3.15 0.04
C LEU A 394 14.38 3.35 -1.39
N ALA A 395 13.91 4.54 -1.73
CA ALA A 395 13.38 4.84 -3.06
C ALA A 395 14.45 4.68 -4.16
N THR A 396 15.67 5.14 -3.88
CA THR A 396 16.80 5.03 -4.82
C THR A 396 17.18 3.56 -5.02
N MET A 397 17.19 2.76 -3.95
CA MET A 397 17.42 1.32 -4.05
C MET A 397 16.32 0.62 -4.85
N MET A 398 15.05 0.90 -4.59
CA MET A 398 13.95 0.32 -5.37
C MET A 398 14.04 0.69 -6.85
N THR A 399 14.46 1.91 -7.18
CA THR A 399 14.73 2.33 -8.57
C THR A 399 15.87 1.51 -9.18
N ALA A 400 16.98 1.34 -8.44
CA ALA A 400 18.14 0.57 -8.90
C ALA A 400 17.82 -0.93 -9.08
N LEU A 401 16.88 -1.46 -8.30
CA LEU A 401 16.36 -2.83 -8.44
C LEU A 401 15.36 -2.99 -9.60
N GLY A 402 14.98 -1.88 -10.26
CA GLY A 402 14.10 -1.88 -11.43
C GLY A 402 12.62 -1.65 -11.12
N ALA A 403 12.26 -1.20 -9.91
CA ALA A 403 10.89 -0.81 -9.61
C ALA A 403 10.55 0.51 -10.32
N GLU A 404 9.40 0.54 -11.01
CA GLU A 404 8.81 1.78 -11.51
C GLU A 404 7.83 2.36 -10.48
N ASN A 405 7.06 1.48 -9.84
CA ASN A 405 6.09 1.82 -8.82
C ASN A 405 6.48 1.10 -7.52
N ALA A 406 6.58 1.83 -6.41
CA ALA A 406 6.95 1.22 -5.15
C ALA A 406 6.29 1.92 -3.96
N LEU A 407 5.96 1.12 -2.95
CA LEU A 407 5.21 1.47 -1.77
C LEU A 407 6.01 1.09 -0.52
N ASN A 408 6.21 2.07 0.37
CA ASN A 408 6.76 1.81 1.69
C ASN A 408 5.66 1.22 2.60
N LEU A 409 5.99 0.10 3.26
CA LEU A 409 5.18 -0.56 4.28
C LEU A 409 5.61 -0.10 5.69
N ASP A 410 5.02 -0.67 6.75
CA ASP A 410 5.48 -0.39 8.10
C ASP A 410 6.94 -0.82 8.30
N GLY A 411 7.68 -0.03 9.06
CA GLY A 411 9.11 -0.20 9.30
C GLY A 411 9.44 -0.41 10.77
N GLY A 412 10.69 -0.13 11.14
CA GLY A 412 11.13 -0.25 12.53
C GLY A 412 11.07 -1.70 13.01
N GLY A 413 10.61 -1.92 14.24
CA GLY A 413 10.49 -3.27 14.80
C GLY A 413 9.51 -4.18 14.05
N SER A 414 8.65 -3.62 13.19
CA SER A 414 7.74 -4.39 12.33
C SER A 414 8.45 -5.02 11.13
N SER A 415 9.61 -4.50 10.71
CA SER A 415 10.31 -5.00 9.50
C SER A 415 10.80 -6.43 9.69
N THR A 416 10.09 -7.35 9.05
CA THR A 416 10.38 -8.78 9.10
C THR A 416 10.18 -9.39 7.73
N MET A 417 11.12 -10.23 7.31
CA MET A 417 11.03 -11.16 6.21
C MET A 417 11.20 -12.58 6.76
N TRP A 418 10.21 -13.43 6.49
CA TRP A 418 10.23 -14.85 6.84
C TRP A 418 9.91 -15.67 5.60
N GLY A 419 10.59 -16.79 5.38
CA GLY A 419 10.36 -17.60 4.20
C GLY A 419 11.40 -18.68 4.02
N ARG A 420 11.49 -19.21 2.80
CA ARG A 420 12.47 -20.21 2.43
C ARG A 420 13.83 -19.56 2.27
N THR A 421 14.78 -19.96 3.11
CA THR A 421 16.12 -19.38 3.20
C THR A 421 17.07 -20.02 2.17
N ALA A 422 18.30 -19.51 2.10
CA ALA A 422 19.39 -20.10 1.33
C ALA A 422 19.65 -21.59 1.63
N THR A 423 19.30 -22.08 2.83
CA THR A 423 19.45 -23.50 3.20
C THR A 423 18.28 -24.36 2.73
N GLY A 424 17.24 -23.76 2.15
CA GLY A 424 16.01 -24.42 1.72
C GLY A 424 14.99 -24.68 2.83
N GLN A 425 15.32 -24.33 4.07
CA GLN A 425 14.42 -24.39 5.22
C GLN A 425 13.56 -23.13 5.32
N LEU A 426 12.38 -23.23 5.93
CA LEU A 426 11.59 -22.06 6.30
C LEU A 426 12.15 -21.44 7.58
N GLY A 427 12.38 -20.13 7.58
CA GLY A 427 12.97 -19.42 8.70
C GLY A 427 12.93 -17.90 8.53
N LEU A 428 13.42 -17.19 9.54
CA LEU A 428 13.69 -15.77 9.42
C LEU A 428 14.83 -15.55 8.44
N ILE A 429 14.63 -14.59 7.53
CA ILE A 429 15.63 -14.18 6.53
C ILE A 429 16.40 -12.97 7.04
N ASN A 430 15.70 -12.01 7.65
CA ASN A 430 16.30 -10.77 8.14
C ASN A 430 16.50 -10.78 9.68
N GLU A 431 17.09 -9.72 10.22
CA GLU A 431 17.30 -9.52 11.66
C GLU A 431 16.31 -8.47 12.23
N PRO A 432 15.20 -8.87 12.89
CA PRO A 432 14.24 -7.93 13.47
C PRO A 432 14.87 -7.01 14.52
N SER A 433 14.61 -5.70 14.42
CA SER A 433 15.31 -4.70 15.26
C SER A 433 14.95 -4.73 16.74
N ASP A 434 13.87 -5.41 17.13
CA ASP A 434 13.49 -5.58 18.53
C ASP A 434 14.20 -6.77 19.20
N GLY A 435 15.13 -7.43 18.49
CA GLY A 435 15.76 -8.69 18.90
C GLY A 435 14.85 -9.93 18.75
N SER A 436 13.58 -9.72 18.40
CA SER A 436 12.60 -10.76 18.06
C SER A 436 11.54 -10.20 17.13
N GLU A 437 10.75 -11.08 16.49
CA GLU A 437 9.65 -10.65 15.64
C GLU A 437 8.58 -9.88 16.43
N ARG A 438 8.27 -8.67 15.97
CA ARG A 438 7.13 -7.92 16.50
C ARG A 438 5.81 -8.56 16.08
N LEU A 439 4.83 -8.50 16.98
CA LEU A 439 3.46 -8.85 16.65
C LEU A 439 2.85 -7.77 15.74
N VAL A 440 2.55 -8.13 14.50
CA VAL A 440 1.92 -7.26 13.50
C VAL A 440 0.51 -7.77 13.16
N PRO A 441 -0.42 -6.89 12.76
CA PRO A 441 -1.79 -7.29 12.45
C PRO A 441 -1.96 -7.91 11.07
N ASN A 442 -1.09 -7.54 10.13
CA ASN A 442 -1.15 -8.02 8.76
C ASN A 442 0.23 -8.06 8.08
N GLY A 443 0.25 -8.66 6.89
CA GLY A 443 1.42 -8.80 6.04
C GLY A 443 1.03 -9.22 4.63
N LEU A 444 2.04 -9.39 3.78
CA LEU A 444 1.91 -9.92 2.43
C LEU A 444 2.69 -11.22 2.33
N GLY A 445 2.09 -12.26 1.74
CA GLY A 445 2.70 -13.55 1.52
C GLY A 445 2.74 -13.94 0.05
N VAL A 446 3.80 -14.61 -0.34
CA VAL A 446 3.97 -15.29 -1.63
C VAL A 446 3.86 -16.78 -1.38
N VAL A 447 2.91 -17.43 -2.06
CA VAL A 447 2.67 -18.88 -1.98
C VAL A 447 3.06 -19.51 -3.31
N TYR A 448 3.76 -20.64 -3.24
CA TYR A 448 4.07 -21.47 -4.40
C TYR A 448 3.31 -22.80 -4.29
N HIS A 449 2.58 -23.18 -5.35
CA HIS A 449 1.67 -24.33 -5.38
C HIS A 449 2.27 -25.57 -6.04
N GLY A 450 3.54 -25.51 -6.48
CA GLY A 450 4.26 -26.64 -7.04
C GLY A 450 5.15 -27.36 -6.01
N GLU A 451 5.83 -28.41 -6.46
CA GLU A 451 6.89 -29.04 -5.70
C GLU A 451 8.11 -28.12 -5.60
N LEU A 452 8.63 -27.92 -4.39
CA LEU A 452 9.77 -27.04 -4.16
C LEU A 452 11.08 -27.76 -4.51
N PRO A 453 11.84 -27.31 -5.53
CA PRO A 453 13.13 -27.88 -5.85
C PRO A 453 14.16 -27.54 -4.77
N PRO A 454 15.34 -28.19 -4.73
CA PRO A 454 16.46 -27.72 -3.93
C PRO A 454 16.77 -26.25 -4.22
N VAL A 455 17.20 -25.50 -3.19
CA VAL A 455 17.64 -24.11 -3.39
C VAL A 455 18.97 -24.12 -4.13
N VAL A 456 19.08 -23.28 -5.17
CA VAL A 456 20.28 -23.20 -6.01
C VAL A 456 20.86 -21.79 -5.96
N PRO A 457 22.16 -21.61 -5.70
CA PRO A 457 22.82 -20.30 -5.84
C PRO A 457 22.75 -19.81 -7.29
N VAL A 458 22.30 -18.58 -7.49
CA VAL A 458 22.35 -17.89 -8.77
C VAL A 458 23.71 -17.22 -8.88
N VAL A 459 24.61 -17.82 -9.64
CA VAL A 459 25.94 -17.25 -9.88
C VAL A 459 25.76 -16.03 -10.81
N PRO A 460 26.17 -14.81 -10.41
CA PRO A 460 26.13 -13.67 -11.32
C PRO A 460 26.98 -13.97 -12.56
N PRO A 461 26.59 -13.52 -13.75
CA PRO A 461 27.41 -13.71 -14.94
C PRO A 461 28.81 -13.12 -14.68
N VAL A 462 29.84 -13.92 -14.93
CA VAL A 462 31.24 -13.45 -14.87
C VAL A 462 31.36 -12.30 -15.85
N VAL A 463 31.53 -11.08 -15.35
CA VAL A 463 31.89 -9.94 -16.19
C VAL A 463 33.34 -10.19 -16.62
N PRO A 464 33.64 -10.46 -17.90
CA PRO A 464 35.02 -10.59 -18.33
C PRO A 464 35.75 -9.29 -17.99
N PRO A 465 37.02 -9.34 -17.54
CA PRO A 465 37.77 -8.14 -17.24
C PRO A 465 37.75 -7.24 -18.47
N THR A 466 37.29 -6.00 -18.30
CA THR A 466 37.40 -4.98 -19.34
C THR A 466 38.86 -4.90 -19.73
N THR A 467 39.19 -5.23 -20.97
CA THR A 467 40.51 -4.98 -21.55
C THR A 467 40.89 -3.53 -21.24
N PRO A 468 42.08 -3.25 -20.69
CA PRO A 468 42.55 -1.88 -20.53
C PRO A 468 42.41 -1.15 -21.88
N PRO A 469 41.99 0.13 -21.90
CA PRO A 469 41.99 0.88 -23.14
C PRO A 469 43.39 0.79 -23.74
N THR A 470 43.47 0.39 -25.01
CA THR A 470 44.70 0.47 -25.79
C THR A 470 45.27 1.87 -25.61
N PRO A 471 46.54 2.04 -25.20
CA PRO A 471 47.10 3.36 -25.03
C PRO A 471 46.96 4.11 -26.36
N THR A 472 46.25 5.23 -26.34
CA THR A 472 46.19 6.15 -27.46
C THR A 472 47.63 6.50 -27.86
N PRO A 473 48.03 6.36 -29.14
CA PRO A 473 49.37 6.73 -29.55
C PRO A 473 49.60 8.22 -29.24
N THR A 474 50.68 8.50 -28.53
CA THR A 474 51.15 9.85 -28.26
C THR A 474 51.22 10.64 -29.56
N PRO A 475 50.57 11.82 -29.67
CA PRO A 475 50.69 12.64 -30.87
C PRO A 475 52.16 13.02 -31.07
N THR A 476 52.70 12.73 -32.25
CA THR A 476 54.02 13.18 -32.68
C THR A 476 54.09 14.71 -32.58
N PRO A 477 55.13 15.29 -31.97
CA PRO A 477 55.26 16.75 -31.90
C PRO A 477 55.35 17.32 -33.32
N THR A 478 54.50 18.30 -33.61
CA THR A 478 54.57 19.09 -34.86
C THR A 478 55.88 19.88 -34.85
N PRO A 479 56.68 19.86 -35.94
CA PRO A 479 57.90 20.65 -36.00
C PRO A 479 57.58 22.15 -35.93
N THR A 480 58.27 22.84 -35.03
CA THR A 480 58.23 24.31 -34.91
C THR A 480 58.74 24.95 -36.20
N PRO A 481 58.03 25.94 -36.78
CA PRO A 481 58.55 26.65 -37.95
C PRO A 481 59.80 27.46 -37.57
N THR A 482 60.88 27.22 -38.30
CA THR A 482 62.14 27.97 -38.21
C THR A 482 61.92 29.44 -38.57
N ALA A 483 62.34 30.35 -37.70
CA ALA A 483 62.29 31.79 -37.94
C ALA A 483 63.18 32.17 -39.15
N THR A 484 62.62 32.98 -40.05
CA THR A 484 63.32 33.56 -41.20
C THR A 484 64.34 34.61 -40.72
N PRO A 485 65.59 34.64 -41.22
CA PRO A 485 66.55 35.67 -40.84
C PRO A 485 66.20 37.02 -41.46
N THR A 486 66.25 38.06 -40.63
CA THR A 486 66.04 39.46 -40.99
C THR A 486 67.20 39.97 -41.84
N VAL A 487 66.90 40.52 -43.02
CA VAL A 487 67.86 41.24 -43.87
C VAL A 487 67.92 42.71 -43.43
N PRO A 488 69.11 43.33 -43.26
CA PRO A 488 69.21 44.76 -43.01
C PRO A 488 69.13 45.54 -44.34
N ILE A 489 68.36 46.62 -44.34
CA ILE A 489 68.20 47.57 -45.47
C ILE A 489 68.93 48.87 -45.06
N PRO A 490 69.58 49.58 -46.02
CA PRO A 490 70.86 50.28 -45.80
C PRO A 490 70.83 51.54 -44.93
#